data_AF-A0A1G1GKJ7-F1
#
_entry.id   AF-A0A1G1GKJ7-F1
#
_cell.length_a   1.000
_cell.length_b   1.000
_cell.length_c   1.000
_cell.angle_alpha   90.00
_cell.angle_beta   90.00
_cell.angle_gamma   90.00
#
_symmetry.space_group_name_H-M   'P 1'
#
loop_
_entity.id
_entity.type
_entity.pdbx_description
1 polymer ?
#
loop_
_entity_poly.entity_id
_entity_poly.type
_entity_poly.pdbx_seq_one_letter_code
_entity_poly.pdbx_strand_id
1 'polypeptide(L)'
;MRLPTHQKVDGHRKTVWLYFEDERPRESVVRGGICWPMRYKTDRGYDVKGYAVVGGKDLVTGKIYIYSETSFVTVNDILAGEGDPNFPVNAVKYKGINVWFNEVFTKYCCTKYYFNQPEELSIRFRLEISRAFMIQPKPKFVECPLYNEDDIMSVVWHSIKSENIQVDKGSEIIKALEVMKDSDKDMVPAVYALGMCLLGFERFPWRKPFENPIQEIIIPSGI
;
A
#
# COMPACT_ATOMS: atom_id res chain seq x y z
N MET A 1 0.00 12.37 9.96
CA MET A 1 -0.89 12.67 8.81
C MET A 1 -2.33 12.48 9.28
N ARG A 2 -3.27 13.37 8.90
CA ARG A 2 -4.66 13.29 9.37
C ARG A 2 -5.42 12.14 8.69
N LEU A 3 -6.27 11.45 9.44
CA LEU A 3 -7.14 10.40 8.90
C LEU A 3 -8.35 11.04 8.21
N PRO A 4 -8.88 10.43 7.13
CA PRO A 4 -10.13 10.88 6.54
C PRO A 4 -11.30 10.65 7.50
N THR A 5 -12.27 11.55 7.51
CA THR A 5 -13.51 11.43 8.30
C THR A 5 -14.54 10.55 7.63
N HIS A 6 -14.59 10.59 6.30
CA HIS A 6 -15.42 9.73 5.48
C HIS A 6 -14.84 9.64 4.06
N GLN A 7 -15.38 8.68 3.30
CA GLN A 7 -14.96 8.40 1.93
C GLN A 7 -16.15 8.14 1.02
N LYS A 8 -16.02 8.51 -0.25
CA LYS A 8 -17.00 8.21 -1.31
C LYS A 8 -16.29 7.58 -2.50
N VAL A 9 -16.72 6.38 -2.88
CA VAL A 9 -16.15 5.67 -4.04
C VAL A 9 -16.86 6.10 -5.32
N ASP A 10 -16.08 6.45 -6.35
CA ASP A 10 -16.57 6.58 -7.72
C ASP A 10 -16.21 5.31 -8.49
N GLY A 11 -17.19 4.42 -8.65
CA GLY A 11 -17.01 3.14 -9.35
C GLY A 11 -16.73 3.29 -10.84
N HIS A 12 -17.22 4.35 -11.48
CA HIS A 12 -17.02 4.60 -12.91
C HIS A 12 -15.57 5.05 -13.18
N ARG A 13 -15.08 5.99 -12.36
CA ARG A 13 -13.72 6.52 -12.46
C ARG A 13 -12.67 5.64 -11.77
N LYS A 14 -13.11 4.69 -10.94
CA LYS A 14 -12.26 3.86 -10.06
C LYS A 14 -11.39 4.74 -9.15
N THR A 15 -11.99 5.79 -8.60
CA THR A 15 -11.38 6.79 -7.72
C THR A 15 -12.10 6.80 -6.37
N VAL A 16 -11.48 7.42 -5.39
CA VAL A 16 -12.02 7.58 -4.04
C VAL A 16 -11.89 9.04 -3.65
N TRP A 17 -13.01 9.63 -3.25
CA TRP A 17 -13.04 10.93 -2.60
C TRP A 17 -12.78 10.74 -1.11
N LEU A 18 -11.71 11.35 -0.61
CA LEU A 18 -11.31 11.34 0.80
C LEU A 18 -11.58 12.73 1.39
N TYR A 19 -12.32 12.76 2.50
CA TYR A 19 -12.72 14.00 3.17
C TYR A 19 -11.96 14.13 4.49
N PHE A 20 -11.42 15.30 4.77
CA PHE A 20 -10.68 15.62 5.99
C PHE A 20 -11.35 16.83 6.66
N GLU A 21 -11.31 16.92 7.99
CA GLU A 21 -12.09 17.90 8.77
C GLU A 21 -11.92 19.36 8.31
N ASP A 22 -10.70 19.75 7.93
CA ASP A 22 -10.36 21.14 7.58
C ASP A 22 -9.81 21.30 6.14
N GLU A 23 -9.93 20.26 5.30
CA GLU A 23 -9.34 20.28 3.96
C GLU A 23 -10.37 20.01 2.88
N ARG A 24 -10.10 20.53 1.69
CA ARG A 24 -10.91 20.20 0.52
C ARG A 24 -10.86 18.68 0.27
N PRO A 25 -11.99 18.08 -0.11
CA PRO A 25 -12.02 16.67 -0.48
C PRO A 25 -11.01 16.38 -1.57
N ARG A 26 -10.29 15.26 -1.44
CA ARG A 26 -9.29 14.81 -2.44
C ARG A 26 -9.86 13.66 -3.22
N GLU A 27 -9.99 13.84 -4.53
CA GLU A 27 -10.22 12.73 -5.43
C GLU A 27 -8.89 12.03 -5.71
N SER A 28 -8.76 10.80 -5.22
CA SER A 28 -7.52 10.04 -5.27
C SER A 28 -7.70 8.72 -5.98
N VAL A 29 -6.62 8.27 -6.61
CA VAL A 29 -6.45 6.85 -6.97
C VAL A 29 -5.61 6.21 -5.89
N VAL A 30 -6.14 5.16 -5.26
CA VAL A 30 -5.52 4.51 -4.10
C VAL A 30 -4.86 3.20 -4.53
N ARG A 31 -3.62 2.99 -4.05
CA ARG A 31 -2.81 1.80 -4.30
C ARG A 31 -2.05 1.41 -3.05
N GLY A 32 -1.77 0.13 -2.92
CA GLY A 32 -0.84 -0.36 -1.92
C GLY A 32 0.45 -0.87 -2.54
N GLY A 33 1.51 -0.88 -1.76
CA GLY A 33 2.74 -1.61 -2.04
C GLY A 33 2.99 -2.59 -0.90
N ILE A 34 3.53 -3.76 -1.22
CA ILE A 34 3.78 -4.81 -0.22
C ILE A 34 5.00 -5.64 -0.57
N CYS A 35 5.74 -6.05 0.46
CA CYS A 35 6.74 -7.11 0.36
C CYS A 35 6.57 -8.07 1.53
N TRP A 36 6.62 -9.37 1.26
CA TRP A 36 6.73 -10.42 2.27
C TRP A 36 7.04 -11.77 1.61
N PRO A 37 7.88 -12.60 2.21
CA PRO A 37 8.81 -12.28 3.29
C PRO A 37 10.05 -11.56 2.74
N MET A 38 10.55 -10.54 3.44
CA MET A 38 11.81 -9.88 3.06
C MET A 38 12.84 -10.05 4.16
N ARG A 39 13.98 -10.64 3.81
CA ARG A 39 15.16 -10.73 4.68
C ARG A 39 15.90 -9.40 4.63
N TYR A 40 16.28 -8.88 5.78
CA TYR A 40 17.03 -7.63 5.87
C TYR A 40 18.03 -7.69 7.03
N LYS A 41 19.07 -6.88 6.95
CA LYS A 41 20.12 -6.80 7.97
C LYS A 41 19.74 -5.84 9.08
N THR A 42 20.09 -6.20 10.30
CA THR A 42 19.90 -5.45 11.54
C THR A 42 21.22 -5.44 12.32
N ASP A 43 21.31 -4.60 13.35
CA ASP A 43 22.47 -4.58 14.25
C ASP A 43 22.71 -5.92 14.97
N ARG A 44 21.68 -6.79 15.04
CA ARG A 44 21.72 -8.10 15.71
C ARG A 44 21.88 -9.27 14.74
N GLY A 45 22.08 -9.02 13.44
CA GLY A 45 22.14 -10.04 12.40
C GLY A 45 21.03 -9.89 11.37
N TYR A 46 20.53 -11.00 10.82
CA TYR A 46 19.44 -10.96 9.84
C TYR A 46 18.09 -11.18 10.49
N ASP A 47 17.08 -10.47 9.99
CA ASP A 47 15.69 -10.60 10.38
C ASP A 47 14.81 -10.75 9.13
N VAL A 48 13.59 -11.24 9.30
CA VAL A 48 12.62 -11.47 8.23
C VAL A 48 11.28 -10.87 8.62
N LYS A 49 10.82 -9.88 7.86
CA LYS A 49 9.48 -9.31 8.02
C LYS A 49 8.89 -8.92 6.68
N GLY A 50 7.61 -8.64 6.69
CA GLY A 50 6.90 -7.96 5.62
C GLY A 50 6.63 -6.52 5.98
N TYR A 51 6.34 -5.74 4.95
CA TYR A 51 5.87 -4.39 5.09
C TYR A 51 4.83 -4.08 4.03
N ALA A 52 3.81 -3.32 4.42
CA ALA A 52 2.77 -2.88 3.50
C ALA A 52 2.51 -1.39 3.69
N VAL A 53 2.22 -0.73 2.58
CA VAL A 53 1.88 0.69 2.54
C VAL A 53 0.61 0.88 1.70
N VAL A 54 -0.14 1.94 1.97
CA VAL A 54 -1.22 2.44 1.13
C VAL A 54 -0.97 3.92 0.87
N GLY A 55 -0.95 4.28 -0.40
CA GLY A 55 -0.88 5.66 -0.86
C GLY A 55 -2.04 6.03 -1.78
N GLY A 56 -2.32 7.33 -1.87
CA GLY A 56 -3.27 7.90 -2.82
C GLY A 56 -2.64 9.02 -3.63
N LYS A 57 -2.76 8.95 -4.95
CA LYS A 57 -2.40 10.04 -5.86
C LYS A 57 -3.60 10.95 -6.04
N ASP A 58 -3.48 12.18 -5.55
CA ASP A 58 -4.44 13.26 -5.78
C ASP A 58 -4.48 13.58 -7.27
N LEU A 59 -5.66 13.51 -7.88
CA LEU A 59 -5.85 13.71 -9.32
C LEU A 59 -5.80 15.17 -9.75
N VAL A 60 -5.94 16.12 -8.82
CA VAL A 60 -5.82 17.56 -9.08
C VAL A 60 -4.37 17.99 -8.99
N THR A 61 -3.68 17.63 -7.90
CA THR A 61 -2.32 18.10 -7.64
C THR A 61 -1.24 17.18 -8.19
N GLY A 62 -1.58 15.92 -8.49
CA GLY A 62 -0.62 14.89 -8.87
C GLY A 62 0.23 14.35 -7.72
N LYS A 63 0.10 14.90 -6.51
CA LYS A 63 0.88 14.49 -5.33
C LYS A 63 0.41 13.13 -4.80
N ILE A 64 1.36 12.32 -4.37
CA ILE A 64 1.14 11.02 -3.75
C ILE A 64 1.24 11.16 -2.24
N TYR A 65 0.19 10.81 -1.52
CA TYR A 65 0.15 10.83 -0.07
C TYR A 65 0.19 9.41 0.46
N ILE A 66 1.12 9.09 1.36
CA ILE A 66 1.16 7.80 2.05
C ILE A 66 0.24 7.86 3.27
N TYR A 67 -0.91 7.18 3.18
CA TYR A 67 -1.98 7.26 4.19
C TYR A 67 -1.81 6.28 5.35
N SER A 68 -1.29 5.09 5.07
CA SER A 68 -1.14 4.04 6.08
C SER A 68 0.04 3.14 5.74
N GLU A 69 0.68 2.63 6.77
CA GLU A 69 1.78 1.69 6.67
C GLU A 69 1.71 0.70 7.84
N THR A 70 2.27 -0.50 7.65
CA THR A 70 2.38 -1.49 8.71
C THR A 70 3.52 -2.47 8.43
N SER A 71 4.21 -2.90 9.49
CA SER A 71 5.07 -4.07 9.46
C SER A 71 4.28 -5.30 9.95
N PHE A 72 4.63 -6.47 9.43
CA PHE A 72 3.98 -7.73 9.81
C PHE A 72 4.94 -8.89 9.60
N VAL A 73 4.72 -10.00 10.29
CA VAL A 73 5.53 -11.22 10.10
C VAL A 73 4.73 -12.38 9.52
N THR A 74 3.40 -12.32 9.61
CA THR A 74 2.47 -13.36 9.12
C THR A 74 1.20 -12.76 8.52
N VAL A 75 0.42 -13.60 7.84
CA VAL A 75 -0.91 -13.22 7.34
C VAL A 75 -1.93 -13.07 8.47
N ASN A 76 -2.08 -14.10 9.29
CA ASN A 76 -2.94 -14.08 10.48
C ASN A 76 -2.12 -13.89 11.75
N ASP A 77 -2.76 -13.44 12.82
CA ASP A 77 -2.12 -13.38 14.13
C ASP A 77 -1.64 -14.78 14.57
N ILE A 78 -0.43 -14.85 15.11
CA ILE A 78 0.02 -16.02 15.87
C ILE A 78 -0.23 -15.72 17.35
N LEU A 79 -1.02 -16.57 17.98
CA LEU A 79 -1.32 -16.48 19.41
C LEU A 79 -0.24 -17.20 20.23
N ALA A 80 0.01 -16.70 21.42
CA ALA A 80 0.87 -17.34 22.41
C ALA A 80 0.21 -18.64 22.91
N GLY A 81 0.97 -19.72 22.90
CA GLY A 81 0.57 -20.99 23.48
C GLY A 81 0.70 -21.01 25.00
N GLU A 82 0.21 -22.08 25.62
CA GLU A 82 0.46 -22.34 27.04
C GLU A 82 1.96 -22.52 27.30
N GLY A 83 2.49 -21.79 28.29
CA GLY A 83 3.90 -21.88 28.69
C GLY A 83 4.85 -20.85 28.06
N ASP A 84 4.37 -19.88 27.26
CA ASP A 84 5.22 -18.76 26.84
C ASP A 84 5.48 -17.80 28.02
N PRO A 85 6.73 -17.64 28.49
CA PRO A 85 7.02 -16.83 29.68
C PRO A 85 6.84 -15.33 29.45
N ASN A 86 6.71 -14.89 28.20
CA ASN A 86 6.64 -13.47 27.84
C ASN A 86 5.23 -12.99 27.50
N PHE A 87 4.27 -13.91 27.34
CA PHE A 87 2.92 -13.59 26.87
C PHE A 87 1.85 -14.37 27.63
N PRO A 88 0.71 -13.75 27.98
CA PRO A 88 -0.46 -14.48 28.46
C PRO A 88 -0.96 -15.49 27.41
N VAL A 89 -1.57 -16.60 27.87
CA VAL A 89 -2.18 -17.60 26.98
C VAL A 89 -3.21 -16.94 26.06
N ASN A 90 -3.18 -17.30 24.77
CA ASN A 90 -4.01 -16.72 23.70
C ASN A 90 -3.77 -15.22 23.39
N ALA A 91 -2.76 -14.58 23.98
CA ALA A 91 -2.38 -13.22 23.57
C ALA A 91 -1.76 -13.23 22.18
N VAL A 92 -1.92 -12.15 21.40
CA VAL A 92 -1.26 -12.01 20.10
C VAL A 92 0.25 -11.88 20.32
N LYS A 93 0.99 -12.93 19.96
CA LYS A 93 2.46 -12.96 20.01
C LYS A 93 3.06 -12.28 18.79
N TYR A 94 2.50 -12.59 17.62
CA TYR A 94 2.88 -11.94 16.37
C TYR A 94 1.64 -11.43 15.64
N LYS A 95 1.63 -10.13 15.37
CA LYS A 95 0.53 -9.48 14.67
C LYS A 95 0.59 -9.81 13.18
N GLY A 96 -0.54 -10.27 12.64
CA GLY A 96 -0.76 -10.50 11.23
C GLY A 96 -1.20 -9.24 10.49
N ILE A 97 -1.08 -9.26 9.16
CA ILE A 97 -1.55 -8.17 8.30
C ILE A 97 -3.07 -8.18 8.05
N ASN A 98 -3.75 -9.28 8.38
CA ASN A 98 -5.18 -9.48 8.14
C ASN A 98 -6.07 -8.30 8.61
N VAL A 99 -5.88 -7.82 9.84
CA VAL A 99 -6.67 -6.70 10.40
C VAL A 99 -6.41 -5.43 9.61
N TRP A 100 -5.15 -5.17 9.26
CA TRP A 100 -4.75 -3.97 8.54
C TRP A 100 -5.38 -3.87 7.15
N PHE A 101 -5.50 -4.97 6.41
CA PHE A 101 -6.19 -4.97 5.10
C PHE A 101 -7.64 -4.48 5.20
N ASN A 102 -8.38 -4.91 6.22
CA ASN A 102 -9.76 -4.48 6.43
C ASN A 102 -9.82 -3.00 6.84
N GLU A 103 -8.91 -2.54 7.69
CA GLU A 103 -8.83 -1.15 8.12
C GLU A 103 -8.57 -0.21 6.94
N VAL A 104 -7.59 -0.53 6.08
CA VAL A 104 -7.24 0.32 4.95
C VAL A 104 -8.26 0.24 3.82
N PHE A 105 -8.93 -0.90 3.64
CA PHE A 105 -10.08 -0.97 2.73
C PHE A 105 -11.23 -0.10 3.25
N THR A 106 -11.54 -0.18 4.54
CA THR A 106 -12.61 0.61 5.13
C THR A 106 -12.31 2.10 5.03
N LYS A 107 -11.07 2.54 5.31
CA LYS A 107 -10.71 3.96 5.31
C LYS A 107 -10.43 4.54 3.92
N TYR A 108 -9.82 3.76 3.03
CA TYR A 108 -9.28 4.26 1.75
C TYR A 108 -9.75 3.49 0.52
N CYS A 109 -10.56 2.45 0.69
CA CYS A 109 -11.00 1.54 -0.36
C CYS A 109 -9.84 0.95 -1.20
N CYS A 110 -8.68 0.78 -0.56
CA CYS A 110 -7.52 0.16 -1.21
C CYS A 110 -7.80 -1.33 -1.45
N THR A 111 -7.68 -1.77 -2.71
CA THR A 111 -7.89 -3.18 -3.09
C THR A 111 -6.76 -3.75 -3.93
N LYS A 112 -5.81 -2.94 -4.39
CA LYS A 112 -4.71 -3.36 -5.26
C LYS A 112 -3.38 -3.11 -4.58
N TYR A 113 -2.58 -4.15 -4.49
CA TYR A 113 -1.27 -4.13 -3.86
C TYR A 113 -0.22 -4.58 -4.88
N TYR A 114 0.75 -3.71 -5.11
CA TYR A 114 1.86 -3.95 -6.01
C TYR A 114 3.00 -4.61 -5.23
N PHE A 115 3.62 -5.60 -5.85
CA PHE A 115 4.68 -6.38 -5.22
C PHE A 115 5.59 -7.01 -6.27
N ASN A 116 6.77 -7.42 -5.85
CA ASN A 116 7.70 -8.23 -6.61
C ASN A 116 8.46 -9.11 -5.61
N GLN A 117 8.38 -10.43 -5.76
CA GLN A 117 9.00 -11.44 -4.90
C GLN A 117 9.24 -12.72 -5.72
N PRO A 118 10.19 -13.60 -5.33
CA PRO A 118 10.34 -14.91 -5.95
C PRO A 118 9.01 -15.66 -6.09
N GLU A 119 8.80 -16.36 -7.20
CA GLU A 119 7.50 -16.94 -7.57
C GLU A 119 6.93 -17.85 -6.46
N GLU A 120 7.75 -18.74 -5.90
CA GLU A 120 7.33 -19.67 -4.85
C GLU A 120 6.81 -18.95 -3.58
N LEU A 121 7.54 -17.91 -3.16
CA LEU A 121 7.15 -17.08 -2.00
C LEU A 121 5.86 -16.31 -2.30
N SER A 122 5.75 -15.79 -3.51
CA SER A 122 4.56 -15.07 -4.00
C SER A 122 3.32 -15.96 -4.02
N ILE A 123 3.43 -17.18 -4.53
CA ILE A 123 2.33 -18.16 -4.56
C ILE A 123 1.91 -18.49 -3.12
N ARG A 124 2.87 -18.81 -2.24
CA ARG A 124 2.58 -19.11 -0.84
C ARG A 124 1.85 -17.98 -0.15
N PHE A 125 2.36 -16.75 -0.26
CA PHE A 125 1.74 -15.57 0.35
C PHE A 125 0.31 -15.35 -0.14
N ARG A 126 0.08 -15.40 -1.45
CA ARG A 126 -1.26 -15.22 -2.03
C ARG A 126 -2.23 -16.32 -1.60
N LEU A 127 -1.77 -17.56 -1.49
CA LEU A 127 -2.58 -18.68 -0.99
C LEU A 127 -2.95 -18.47 0.49
N GLU A 128 -2.01 -18.03 1.34
CA GLU A 128 -2.28 -17.73 2.74
C GLU A 128 -3.33 -16.60 2.88
N ILE A 129 -3.22 -15.53 2.09
CA ILE A 129 -4.21 -14.44 2.05
C ILE A 129 -5.58 -14.92 1.54
N SER A 130 -5.59 -15.76 0.49
CA SER A 130 -6.82 -16.33 -0.06
C SER A 130 -7.57 -17.17 0.99
N ARG A 131 -6.83 -17.96 1.77
CA ARG A 131 -7.37 -18.82 2.85
C ARG A 131 -7.74 -18.05 4.12
N ALA A 132 -7.19 -16.85 4.35
CA ALA A 132 -7.47 -16.06 5.55
C ALA A 132 -8.90 -15.49 5.55
N PHE A 133 -9.84 -16.17 6.22
CA PHE A 133 -11.26 -15.81 6.25
C PHE A 133 -11.53 -14.36 6.68
N MET A 134 -10.73 -13.86 7.63
CA MET A 134 -10.86 -12.51 8.19
C MET A 134 -10.62 -11.38 7.19
N ILE A 135 -9.97 -11.64 6.05
CA ILE A 135 -9.63 -10.61 5.07
C ILE A 135 -10.79 -10.47 4.08
N GLN A 136 -11.55 -9.38 4.18
CA GLN A 136 -12.64 -9.05 3.26
C GLN A 136 -12.71 -7.53 2.98
N PRO A 137 -12.66 -7.11 1.71
CA PRO A 137 -12.53 -7.93 0.50
C PRO A 137 -11.12 -8.50 0.35
N LYS A 138 -10.97 -9.53 -0.48
CA LYS A 138 -9.65 -10.08 -0.81
C LYS A 138 -8.81 -9.05 -1.58
N PRO A 139 -7.60 -8.71 -1.12
CA PRO A 139 -6.72 -7.81 -1.84
C PRO A 139 -6.26 -8.46 -3.15
N LYS A 140 -6.15 -7.66 -4.20
CA LYS A 140 -5.61 -8.05 -5.49
C LYS A 140 -4.13 -7.73 -5.51
N PHE A 141 -3.31 -8.75 -5.70
CA PHE A 141 -1.87 -8.58 -5.85
C PHE A 141 -1.52 -8.44 -7.32
N VAL A 142 -0.86 -7.35 -7.67
CA VAL A 142 -0.41 -7.05 -9.03
C VAL A 142 1.10 -7.12 -9.05
N GLU A 143 1.62 -8.07 -9.80
CA GLU A 143 3.06 -8.27 -9.91
C GLU A 143 3.68 -7.18 -10.77
N CYS A 144 4.66 -6.48 -10.22
CA CYS A 144 5.50 -5.57 -10.97
C CYS A 144 6.71 -6.36 -11.50
N PRO A 145 7.01 -6.31 -12.80
CA PRO A 145 8.20 -6.96 -13.36
C PRO A 145 9.46 -6.53 -12.64
N LEU A 146 10.43 -7.45 -12.67
CA LEU A 146 11.69 -7.38 -11.95
C LEU A 146 12.36 -6.01 -12.07
N TYR A 147 12.23 -5.25 -10.99
CA TYR A 147 13.13 -4.17 -10.65
C TYR A 147 14.12 -4.74 -9.64
N ASN A 148 15.42 -4.50 -9.87
CA ASN A 148 16.40 -4.75 -8.82
C ASN A 148 16.21 -3.70 -7.71
N GLU A 149 16.88 -3.89 -6.58
CA GLU A 149 16.75 -2.97 -5.45
C GLU A 149 17.21 -1.55 -5.80
N ASP A 150 18.17 -1.40 -6.70
CA ASP A 150 18.66 -0.10 -7.18
C ASP A 150 17.61 0.70 -7.94
N ASP A 151 16.85 0.03 -8.81
CA ASP A 151 15.76 0.66 -9.56
C ASP A 151 14.65 1.13 -8.62
N ILE A 152 14.32 0.31 -7.62
CA ILE A 152 13.34 0.66 -6.58
C ILE A 152 13.81 1.89 -5.81
N MET A 153 15.08 1.92 -5.40
CA MET A 153 15.67 3.09 -4.74
C MET A 153 15.65 4.33 -5.64
N SER A 154 15.92 4.17 -6.94
CA SER A 154 15.87 5.26 -7.91
C SER A 154 14.48 5.90 -7.96
N VAL A 155 13.43 5.08 -8.06
CA VAL A 155 12.02 5.55 -8.05
C VAL A 155 11.67 6.27 -6.75
N VAL A 156 12.08 5.71 -5.61
CA VAL A 156 11.84 6.31 -4.30
C VAL A 156 12.54 7.66 -4.17
N TRP A 157 13.84 7.73 -4.47
CA TRP A 157 14.61 8.97 -4.37
C TRP A 157 14.17 10.01 -5.38
N HIS A 158 13.83 9.60 -6.61
CA HIS A 158 13.27 10.49 -7.61
C HIS A 158 11.96 11.10 -7.12
N SER A 159 11.06 10.29 -6.57
CA SER A 159 9.79 10.77 -6.00
C SER A 159 10.04 11.77 -4.86
N ILE A 160 10.96 11.49 -3.94
CA ILE A 160 11.27 12.38 -2.81
C ILE A 160 11.88 13.70 -3.31
N LYS A 161 12.88 13.65 -4.18
CA LYS A 161 13.57 14.84 -4.72
C LYS A 161 12.68 15.71 -5.59
N SER A 162 11.69 15.10 -6.26
CA SER A 162 10.70 15.82 -7.07
C SER A 162 9.53 16.37 -6.25
N GLU A 163 9.52 16.18 -4.93
CA GLU A 163 8.45 16.59 -4.02
C GLU A 163 7.05 16.05 -4.41
N ASN A 164 7.03 14.95 -5.17
CA ASN A 164 5.81 14.32 -5.66
C ASN A 164 5.16 13.40 -4.62
N ILE A 165 5.84 13.14 -3.50
CA ILE A 165 5.41 12.25 -2.42
C ILE A 165 5.39 13.01 -1.10
N GLN A 166 4.35 12.77 -0.32
CA GLN A 166 4.22 13.22 1.06
C GLN A 166 4.05 12.02 2.00
N VAL A 167 5.01 11.86 2.89
CA VAL A 167 5.02 10.84 3.96
C VAL A 167 5.00 11.54 5.31
N ASP A 168 4.38 10.92 6.31
CA ASP A 168 4.42 11.45 7.67
C ASP A 168 5.84 11.46 8.23
N LYS A 169 6.25 12.56 8.89
CA LYS A 169 7.62 12.71 9.43
C LYS A 169 7.94 11.66 10.52
N GLY A 170 6.93 11.15 11.23
CA GLY A 170 7.10 10.11 12.24
C GLY A 170 7.06 8.68 11.70
N SER A 171 6.85 8.50 10.38
CA SER A 171 6.70 7.19 9.75
C SER A 171 7.96 6.33 9.85
N GLU A 172 7.77 5.02 9.87
CA GLU A 172 8.88 4.06 9.78
C GLU A 172 9.57 4.15 8.42
N ILE A 173 8.85 4.55 7.37
CA ILE A 173 9.43 4.88 6.05
C ILE A 173 10.48 5.99 6.17
N ILE A 174 10.18 7.10 6.85
CA ILE A 174 11.15 8.22 6.96
C ILE A 174 12.38 7.79 7.76
N LYS A 175 12.18 7.08 8.87
CA LYS A 175 13.30 6.51 9.66
C LYS A 175 14.16 5.57 8.81
N ALA A 176 13.51 4.70 8.03
CA ALA A 176 14.18 3.78 7.13
C ALA A 176 14.97 4.51 6.03
N LEU A 177 14.40 5.56 5.44
CA LEU A 177 15.08 6.38 4.45
C LEU A 177 16.30 7.11 5.03
N GLU A 178 16.22 7.60 6.27
CA GLU A 178 17.36 8.21 6.95
C GLU A 178 18.49 7.20 7.16
N VAL A 179 18.15 5.99 7.61
CA VAL A 179 19.10 4.89 7.76
C VAL A 179 19.80 4.57 6.44
N MET A 180 19.08 4.58 5.31
CA MET A 180 19.61 4.26 3.98
C MET A 180 20.39 5.39 3.29
N LYS A 181 20.41 6.62 3.83
CA LYS A 181 21.21 7.73 3.25
C LYS A 181 22.72 7.51 3.40
N ASP A 182 23.12 6.85 4.48
CA ASP A 182 24.50 6.48 4.73
C ASP A 182 24.76 5.15 4.00
N SER A 183 25.29 5.25 2.78
CA SER A 183 25.45 4.15 1.80
C SER A 183 26.13 2.90 2.36
N ASP A 184 25.81 1.73 1.79
CA ASP A 184 26.16 0.33 2.15
C ASP A 184 25.15 -0.45 3.01
N LYS A 185 23.90 0.03 3.12
CA LYS A 185 22.83 -0.73 3.80
C LYS A 185 21.92 -1.45 2.81
N ASP A 186 21.67 -2.72 3.10
CA ASP A 186 20.70 -3.55 2.40
C ASP A 186 19.32 -2.86 2.36
N MET A 187 18.56 -3.13 1.31
CA MET A 187 17.20 -2.62 1.19
C MET A 187 16.35 -3.07 2.39
N VAL A 188 15.63 -2.11 2.97
CA VAL A 188 14.76 -2.36 4.11
C VAL A 188 13.30 -2.50 3.67
N PRO A 189 12.50 -3.36 4.33
CA PRO A 189 11.13 -3.67 3.89
C PRO A 189 10.22 -2.45 3.70
N ALA A 190 10.36 -1.43 4.56
CA ALA A 190 9.55 -0.22 4.48
C ALA A 190 9.78 0.56 3.17
N VAL A 191 11.04 0.69 2.76
CA VAL A 191 11.42 1.39 1.52
C VAL A 191 11.07 0.56 0.30
N TYR A 192 11.26 -0.77 0.36
CA TYR A 192 10.85 -1.66 -0.72
C TYR A 192 9.34 -1.59 -0.99
N ALA A 193 8.51 -1.71 0.07
CA ALA A 193 7.07 -1.61 -0.05
C ALA A 193 6.62 -0.22 -0.56
N LEU A 194 7.29 0.85 -0.12
CA LEU A 194 7.07 2.19 -0.68
C LEU A 194 7.36 2.22 -2.19
N GLY A 195 8.52 1.73 -2.61
CA GLY A 195 8.90 1.72 -4.01
C GLY A 195 7.94 0.90 -4.87
N MET A 196 7.45 -0.26 -4.38
CA MET A 196 6.40 -1.02 -5.06
C MET A 196 5.10 -0.22 -5.23
N CYS A 197 4.70 0.55 -4.22
CA CYS A 197 3.54 1.43 -4.29
C CYS A 197 3.71 2.51 -5.37
N LEU A 198 4.87 3.17 -5.39
CA LEU A 198 5.22 4.22 -6.34
C LEU A 198 5.29 3.70 -7.78
N LEU A 199 5.97 2.57 -7.98
CA LEU A 199 5.99 1.84 -9.26
C LEU A 199 4.58 1.48 -9.73
N GLY A 200 3.71 1.10 -8.80
CA GLY A 200 2.30 0.92 -9.07
C GLY A 200 1.71 2.15 -9.76
N PHE A 201 1.89 3.34 -9.20
CA PHE A 201 1.40 4.60 -9.78
C PHE A 201 2.03 4.95 -11.13
N GLU A 202 3.35 4.78 -11.28
CA GLU A 202 4.07 5.09 -12.51
C GLU A 202 3.67 4.17 -13.67
N ARG A 203 3.59 2.87 -13.41
CA ARG A 203 3.37 1.85 -14.45
C ARG A 203 1.94 1.81 -14.94
N PHE A 204 0.98 2.04 -14.05
CA PHE A 204 -0.44 2.00 -14.41
C PHE A 204 -1.07 3.36 -14.09
N PRO A 205 -0.70 4.46 -14.77
CA PRO A 205 -1.22 5.77 -14.45
C PRO A 205 -2.73 5.79 -14.63
N TRP A 206 -3.41 6.55 -13.77
CA TRP A 206 -4.85 6.76 -13.96
C TRP A 206 -5.10 7.54 -15.25
N ARG A 207 -6.15 7.12 -15.96
CA ARG A 207 -6.63 7.80 -17.16
C ARG A 207 -8.11 8.09 -16.94
N LYS A 208 -8.53 9.31 -17.26
CA LYS A 208 -9.95 9.67 -17.21
C LYS A 208 -10.71 8.69 -18.11
N PRO A 209 -11.76 8.01 -17.61
CA PRO A 209 -12.61 7.20 -18.48
C PRO A 209 -13.16 8.08 -19.60
N PHE A 210 -13.29 7.52 -20.80
CA PHE A 210 -13.99 8.20 -21.88
C PHE A 210 -15.45 8.44 -21.44
N GLU A 211 -15.82 9.70 -21.28
CA GLU A 211 -17.21 10.10 -21.25
C GLU A 211 -17.69 10.00 -22.69
N ASN A 212 -18.47 8.98 -23.05
CA ASN A 212 -19.24 9.05 -24.29
C ASN A 212 -20.14 10.29 -24.13
N PRO A 213 -20.00 11.35 -24.94
CA PRO A 213 -21.04 12.34 -25.00
C PRO A 213 -22.27 11.57 -25.49
N ILE A 214 -23.25 11.38 -24.61
CA ILE A 214 -24.61 11.14 -25.07
C ILE A 214 -24.94 12.42 -25.83
N GLN A 215 -24.72 12.41 -27.15
CA GLN A 215 -25.46 13.32 -28.00
C GLN A 215 -26.91 12.93 -27.73
N GLU A 216 -27.62 13.73 -26.94
CA GLU A 216 -29.07 13.71 -26.94
C GLU A 216 -29.45 13.89 -28.42
N ILE A 217 -29.82 12.79 -29.07
CA ILE A 217 -30.51 12.86 -30.34
C ILE A 217 -31.85 13.47 -29.98
N ILE A 218 -31.92 14.79 -30.06
CA ILE A 218 -33.18 15.52 -30.10
C ILE A 218 -33.85 15.05 -31.40
N ILE A 219 -34.65 13.99 -31.31
CA ILE A 219 -35.56 13.62 -32.38
C ILE A 219 -36.61 14.73 -32.39
N PRO A 220 -36.70 15.57 -33.44
CA PRO A 220 -37.76 16.54 -33.52
C PRO A 220 -39.07 15.74 -33.60
N SER A 221 -39.91 15.85 -32.58
CA SER A 221 -41.28 15.34 -32.64
C SER A 221 -42.08 16.25 -33.57
N GLY A 222 -42.05 15.93 -34.86
CA GLY A 222 -42.83 16.60 -35.88
C GLY A 222 -42.68 15.91 -37.22
N ILE A 223 -43.61 14.99 -37.53
CA ILE A 223 -44.53 14.98 -38.70
C ILE A 223 -45.57 13.90 -38.40
#